data_AF-A0A956DRN1-F1
#
_entry.id   AF-A0A956DRN1-F1
#
_cell.length_a   1.000
_cell.length_b   1.000
_cell.length_c   1.000
_cell.angle_alpha   90.00
_cell.angle_beta   90.00
_cell.angle_gamma   90.00
#
_symmetry.space_group_name_H-M   'P 1'
#
loop_
_entity.id
_entity.type
_entity.pdbx_description
1 polymer ?
#
loop_
_entity_poly.entity_id
_entity_poly.type
_entity_poly.pdbx_seq_one_letter_code
_entity_poly.pdbx_strand_id
1 'polypeptide(L)'
;MIFFGGRMRISAITAFAVAASATVGLGACGGETKTDPTGTGGSTSSSGGGGAGGAPTGTGGMANVGGAGGNGGAGTGGADCTTPDGPLLAIDALFFGDTDFDGTMDPAAWQSFGFDLDGQNTTNGDLSAQCKPNAGGTPSLLNDGPGGLDNSFGRNVLPIFLALSPGFSNDANLAIASGDITLMALLEQLTSANQSPVVSKIYGAIPFGSPPSWTGTDCWPVSDASLNDPLDYGSAKLVFPNAEVAGDLWQSNGAVTLELPFVLATFTTKLTIHQARMQMQLDPSHGGASLGQIGGVLDTEEFIEIIRDMAGTFDPSLCSGSTFDSIANQIRQTSDVMVSGVQDPNQTCDGISLGLGYTMSQVLFGAVGTPAPPANPCP
;
A
#
# COMPACT_ATOMS: atom_id res chain seq x y z
N MET A 1 -24.71 -38.24 37.28
CA MET A 1 -24.08 -36.92 37.52
C MET A 1 -23.19 -36.63 36.32
N ILE A 2 -23.57 -35.76 35.38
CA ILE A 2 -23.40 -34.27 35.44
C ILE A 2 -21.89 -33.94 35.28
N PHE A 3 -21.35 -33.25 34.26
CA PHE A 3 -21.87 -32.28 33.27
C PHE A 3 -20.93 -32.14 32.03
N PHE A 4 -21.49 -31.50 30.99
CA PHE A 4 -20.88 -31.02 29.74
C PHE A 4 -19.86 -29.85 29.92
N GLY A 5 -19.07 -29.58 28.87
CA GLY A 5 -18.30 -28.32 28.77
C GLY A 5 -17.60 -28.06 27.43
N GLY A 6 -18.31 -28.11 26.30
CA GLY A 6 -17.82 -27.64 25.00
C GLY A 6 -17.88 -26.11 24.89
N ARG A 7 -16.84 -25.46 24.35
CA ARG A 7 -16.85 -24.05 23.96
C ARG A 7 -16.84 -23.94 22.44
N MET A 8 -17.98 -23.51 21.92
CA MET A 8 -18.24 -23.14 20.53
C MET A 8 -17.80 -21.68 20.33
N ARG A 9 -16.93 -21.41 19.35
CA ARG A 9 -16.58 -20.04 18.92
C ARG A 9 -17.58 -19.59 17.86
N ILE A 10 -18.15 -18.41 18.10
CA ILE A 10 -19.09 -17.70 17.22
C ILE A 10 -18.25 -16.85 16.27
N SER A 11 -18.34 -17.10 14.97
CA SER A 11 -17.93 -16.15 13.93
C SER A 11 -19.17 -15.81 13.13
N ALA A 12 -19.67 -14.59 13.33
CA ALA A 12 -20.72 -13.99 12.52
C ALA A 12 -20.07 -13.43 11.25
N ILE A 13 -20.53 -13.88 10.09
CA ILE A 13 -20.21 -13.26 8.80
C ILE A 13 -21.52 -12.70 8.27
N THR A 14 -21.62 -11.38 8.29
CA THR A 14 -22.71 -10.60 7.72
C THR A 14 -22.42 -10.41 6.23
N ALA A 15 -23.15 -11.10 5.36
CA ALA A 15 -23.13 -10.82 3.92
C ALA A 15 -24.08 -9.65 3.62
N PHE A 16 -23.52 -8.50 3.22
CA PHE A 16 -24.28 -7.42 2.60
C PHE A 16 -24.36 -7.70 1.10
N ALA A 17 -25.57 -7.92 0.59
CA ALA A 17 -25.85 -7.93 -0.84
C ALA A 17 -26.08 -6.49 -1.30
N VAL A 18 -25.17 -5.95 -2.13
CA VAL A 18 -25.39 -4.68 -2.84
C VAL A 18 -26.18 -4.99 -4.11
N ALA A 19 -27.48 -4.69 -4.07
CA ALA A 19 -28.34 -4.71 -5.25
C ALA A 19 -28.24 -3.36 -5.98
N ALA A 20 -27.51 -3.30 -7.08
CA ALA A 20 -27.50 -2.16 -7.98
C ALA A 20 -28.79 -2.16 -8.83
N SER A 21 -29.76 -1.32 -8.47
CA SER A 21 -30.91 -0.99 -9.31
C SER A 21 -30.68 0.39 -9.94
N ALA A 22 -30.29 0.42 -11.22
CA ALA A 22 -30.21 1.66 -12.00
C ALA A 22 -31.55 1.89 -12.71
N THR A 23 -32.40 2.74 -12.13
CA THR A 23 -33.60 3.27 -12.79
C THR A 23 -33.27 4.65 -13.35
N VAL A 24 -33.18 4.76 -14.67
CA VAL A 24 -33.01 6.04 -15.37
C VAL A 24 -34.37 6.72 -15.47
N GLY A 25 -34.56 7.80 -14.72
CA GLY A 25 -35.73 8.69 -14.80
C GLY A 25 -35.34 10.06 -15.33
N LEU A 26 -35.81 10.39 -16.54
CA LEU A 26 -35.79 11.73 -17.14
C LEU A 26 -36.95 12.58 -16.60
N GLY A 27 -36.70 13.88 -16.34
CA GLY A 27 -37.73 14.92 -16.13
C GLY A 27 -37.32 15.92 -15.04
N ALA A 28 -36.81 17.11 -15.37
CA ALA A 28 -37.54 18.33 -15.78
C ALA A 28 -38.19 19.12 -14.62
N CYS A 29 -37.61 20.31 -14.37
CA CYS A 29 -38.14 21.58 -13.85
C CYS A 29 -39.24 21.62 -12.76
N GLY A 30 -38.91 22.32 -11.67
CA GLY A 30 -39.73 23.45 -11.19
C GLY A 30 -40.26 23.38 -9.75
N GLY A 31 -40.02 24.48 -9.01
CA GLY A 31 -41.04 25.09 -8.16
C GLY A 31 -40.98 24.78 -6.66
N GLU A 32 -40.69 25.81 -5.88
CA GLU A 32 -40.90 25.92 -4.44
C GLU A 32 -42.33 25.53 -4.02
N THR A 33 -42.49 24.88 -2.86
CA THR A 33 -43.27 25.44 -1.74
C THR A 33 -43.16 24.60 -0.47
N LYS A 34 -43.06 25.33 0.63
CA LYS A 34 -43.01 24.93 2.02
C LYS A 34 -44.41 24.71 2.56
N THR A 35 -44.70 23.54 3.14
CA THR A 35 -45.73 23.37 4.18
C THR A 35 -45.45 22.11 5.00
N ASP A 36 -45.07 22.30 6.27
CA ASP A 36 -45.39 21.35 7.34
C ASP A 36 -46.90 21.35 7.58
N PRO A 37 -47.48 20.21 7.97
CA PRO A 37 -48.02 20.18 9.33
C PRO A 37 -47.82 18.86 10.09
N THR A 38 -47.57 19.06 11.38
CA THR A 38 -47.87 18.21 12.54
C THR A 38 -48.99 17.19 12.36
N GLY A 39 -48.73 15.93 12.78
CA GLY A 39 -49.75 14.90 12.94
C GLY A 39 -49.32 13.80 13.91
N THR A 40 -49.70 13.95 15.18
CA THR A 40 -49.66 12.96 16.27
C THR A 40 -50.76 11.90 16.13
N GLY A 41 -50.43 10.64 16.45
CA GLY A 41 -51.36 9.51 16.69
C GLY A 41 -50.71 8.22 16.19
N GLY A 42 -50.56 7.12 16.93
CA GLY A 42 -51.26 6.61 18.09
C GLY A 42 -51.74 5.18 17.79
N SER A 43 -51.44 4.24 18.69
CA SER A 43 -52.09 2.92 18.87
C SER A 43 -51.44 1.65 18.27
N THR A 44 -50.71 0.96 19.15
CA THR A 44 -50.87 -0.44 19.65
C THR A 44 -51.36 -1.61 18.78
N SER A 45 -50.81 -2.79 19.17
CA SER A 45 -51.29 -4.19 19.02
C SER A 45 -50.89 -4.89 17.71
N SER A 46 -50.58 -6.20 17.62
CA SER A 46 -50.40 -7.30 18.58
C SER A 46 -49.97 -8.55 17.79
N SER A 47 -49.20 -9.43 18.42
CA SER A 47 -49.21 -10.91 18.34
C SER A 47 -49.10 -11.68 17.01
N GLY A 48 -48.33 -12.77 17.09
CA GLY A 48 -48.46 -13.98 16.27
C GLY A 48 -47.32 -14.12 15.25
N GLY A 49 -46.65 -15.24 15.08
CA GLY A 49 -46.92 -16.64 15.40
C GLY A 49 -45.99 -17.46 14.49
N GLY A 50 -45.53 -18.61 14.97
CA GLY A 50 -44.43 -19.37 14.36
C GLY A 50 -44.66 -19.86 12.93
N GLY A 51 -43.56 -20.24 12.29
CA GLY A 51 -43.54 -20.92 11.00
C GLY A 51 -42.25 -21.71 10.86
N ALA A 52 -42.34 -23.02 11.09
CA ALA A 52 -41.29 -24.00 10.81
C ALA A 52 -41.37 -24.46 9.35
N GLY A 53 -40.21 -24.80 8.79
CA GLY A 53 -40.09 -25.80 7.71
C GLY A 53 -39.70 -25.27 6.34
N GLY A 54 -38.64 -25.83 5.78
CA GLY A 54 -38.32 -25.73 4.35
C GLY A 54 -36.83 -25.79 4.04
N ALA A 55 -36.23 -26.98 4.12
CA ALA A 55 -34.90 -27.22 3.59
C ALA A 55 -34.93 -27.29 2.06
N PRO A 56 -33.94 -26.69 1.38
CA PRO A 56 -33.37 -27.30 0.20
C PRO A 56 -31.86 -27.54 0.36
N THR A 57 -31.51 -28.79 0.07
CA THR A 57 -30.18 -29.32 -0.18
C THR A 57 -29.47 -28.58 -1.31
N GLY A 58 -28.23 -28.15 -1.09
CA GLY A 58 -27.38 -27.54 -2.13
C GLY A 58 -25.96 -27.31 -1.63
N THR A 59 -25.20 -28.39 -1.47
CA THR A 59 -23.81 -28.37 -1.00
C THR A 59 -22.88 -27.94 -2.15
N GLY A 60 -22.50 -26.67 -2.19
CA GLY A 60 -21.42 -26.16 -3.04
C GLY A 60 -20.26 -25.70 -2.16
N GLY A 61 -19.41 -26.63 -1.73
CA GLY A 61 -18.18 -26.31 -1.01
C GLY A 61 -17.15 -25.72 -1.96
N MET A 62 -16.75 -24.46 -1.74
CA MET A 62 -15.54 -23.91 -2.37
C MET A 62 -14.35 -24.68 -1.80
N ALA A 63 -13.78 -25.52 -2.65
CA ALA A 63 -12.57 -26.24 -2.38
C ALA A 63 -11.45 -25.23 -2.15
N ASN A 64 -10.76 -25.43 -1.02
CA ASN A 64 -9.47 -24.84 -0.73
C ASN A 64 -8.53 -25.20 -1.89
N VAL A 65 -8.27 -24.25 -2.79
CA VAL A 65 -7.35 -24.45 -3.90
C VAL A 65 -5.95 -24.36 -3.32
N GLY A 66 -5.46 -25.51 -2.83
CA GLY A 66 -4.04 -25.75 -2.64
C GLY A 66 -3.37 -25.68 -4.00
N GLY A 67 -2.95 -24.48 -4.39
CA GLY A 67 -2.10 -24.25 -5.54
C GLY A 67 -0.80 -25.00 -5.34
N ALA A 68 -0.49 -25.90 -6.27
CA ALA A 68 0.75 -26.65 -6.29
C ALA A 68 1.92 -25.66 -6.32
N GLY A 69 2.67 -25.63 -5.21
CA GLY A 69 3.92 -24.90 -5.12
C GLY A 69 4.87 -25.35 -6.22
N GLY A 70 5.26 -24.43 -7.08
CA GLY A 70 6.50 -24.57 -7.82
C GLY A 70 7.63 -24.66 -6.79
N ASN A 71 8.53 -25.63 -6.96
CA ASN A 71 9.79 -25.74 -6.22
C ASN A 71 10.72 -24.55 -6.55
N GLY A 72 10.30 -23.31 -6.27
CA GLY A 72 11.23 -22.23 -6.00
C GLY A 72 11.86 -22.60 -4.66
N GLY A 73 13.13 -22.98 -4.68
CA GLY A 73 13.81 -23.52 -3.51
C GLY A 73 13.67 -22.56 -2.34
N ALA A 74 12.82 -22.91 -1.37
CA ALA A 74 12.85 -22.31 -0.05
C ALA A 74 14.28 -22.55 0.46
N GLY A 75 15.10 -21.50 0.45
CA GLY A 75 16.43 -21.55 1.02
C GLY A 75 16.26 -21.98 2.46
N THR A 76 16.68 -23.20 2.78
CA THR A 76 16.73 -23.65 4.17
C THR A 76 17.64 -22.67 4.90
N GLY A 77 17.05 -21.82 5.75
CA GLY A 77 17.71 -20.72 6.47
C GLY A 77 18.80 -21.17 7.44
N GLY A 78 19.88 -21.74 6.91
CA GLY A 78 21.12 -22.08 7.58
C GLY A 78 22.20 -22.31 6.51
N ALA A 79 23.38 -21.72 6.56
CA ALA A 79 23.97 -20.90 7.60
C ALA A 79 25.20 -20.19 7.02
N ASP A 80 25.05 -18.92 6.62
CA ASP A 80 26.14 -17.94 6.55
C ASP A 80 25.51 -16.55 6.47
N CYS A 81 25.02 -16.08 7.62
CA CYS A 81 24.59 -14.71 7.76
C CYS A 81 25.80 -13.80 7.56
N THR A 82 25.70 -12.87 6.63
CA THR A 82 26.77 -11.91 6.40
C THR A 82 26.42 -10.63 7.14
N THR A 83 27.26 -10.25 8.09
CA THR A 83 27.15 -8.96 8.77
C THR A 83 27.62 -7.85 7.83
N PRO A 84 26.78 -6.86 7.51
CA PRO A 84 27.20 -5.72 6.71
C PRO A 84 28.09 -4.76 7.51
N ASP A 85 28.80 -3.90 6.79
CA ASP A 85 29.53 -2.77 7.36
C ASP A 85 28.56 -1.60 7.62
N GLY A 86 27.72 -1.73 8.65
CA GLY A 86 26.67 -0.78 9.01
C GLY A 86 25.34 -1.47 9.33
N PRO A 87 24.33 -0.75 9.87
CA PRO A 87 23.02 -1.32 10.10
C PRO A 87 22.32 -1.64 8.76
N LEU A 88 21.86 -2.88 8.65
CA LEU A 88 20.93 -3.32 7.63
C LEU A 88 19.57 -3.46 8.28
N LEU A 89 18.62 -2.65 7.82
CA LEU A 89 17.27 -2.60 8.35
C LEU A 89 16.31 -3.18 7.30
N ALA A 90 15.25 -3.86 7.74
CA ALA A 90 14.17 -4.35 6.89
C ALA A 90 12.84 -3.74 7.33
N ILE A 91 11.97 -3.40 6.38
CA ILE A 91 10.62 -2.92 6.70
C ILE A 91 9.85 -4.02 7.44
N ASP A 92 9.31 -3.68 8.60
CA ASP A 92 8.52 -4.58 9.46
C ASP A 92 7.03 -4.17 9.58
N ALA A 93 6.69 -2.95 9.14
CA ALA A 93 5.31 -2.50 8.92
C ALA A 93 5.22 -1.40 7.85
N LEU A 94 4.09 -1.35 7.15
CA LEU A 94 3.74 -0.33 6.14
C LEU A 94 2.41 0.35 6.48
N PHE A 95 2.32 1.66 6.22
CA PHE A 95 1.14 2.48 6.44
C PHE A 95 0.78 3.20 5.13
N PHE A 96 -0.44 3.01 4.63
CA PHE A 96 -0.85 3.48 3.31
C PHE A 96 -1.62 4.81 3.32
N GLY A 97 -1.98 5.32 4.50
CA GLY A 97 -2.78 6.55 4.67
C GLY A 97 -4.17 6.34 5.25
N ASP A 98 -4.53 5.12 5.63
CA ASP A 98 -5.75 4.76 6.37
C ASP A 98 -5.54 4.61 7.88
N THR A 99 -4.27 4.49 8.30
CA THR A 99 -3.84 4.38 9.70
C THR A 99 -2.64 5.28 9.97
N ASP A 100 -2.57 5.81 11.18
CA ASP A 100 -1.38 6.52 11.68
C ASP A 100 -0.23 5.53 11.97
N PHE A 101 0.97 6.05 12.28
CA PHE A 101 2.15 5.23 12.62
C PHE A 101 1.97 4.28 13.82
N ASP A 102 0.92 4.46 14.64
CA ASP A 102 0.59 3.55 15.75
C ASP A 102 -0.45 2.48 15.36
N GLY A 103 -0.88 2.44 14.09
CA GLY A 103 -1.88 1.52 13.57
C GLY A 103 -3.33 1.92 13.86
N THR A 104 -3.57 3.09 14.46
CA THR A 104 -4.93 3.60 14.68
C THR A 104 -5.52 4.08 13.37
N MET A 105 -6.74 3.64 13.05
CA MET A 105 -7.49 4.10 11.88
C MET A 105 -7.76 5.61 11.97
N ASP A 106 -7.31 6.37 10.98
CA ASP A 106 -7.62 7.79 10.83
C ASP A 106 -7.82 8.11 9.34
N PRO A 107 -9.02 8.57 8.91
CA PRO A 107 -9.25 9.02 7.53
C PRO A 107 -8.40 10.23 7.09
N ALA A 108 -7.70 10.89 8.02
CA ALA A 108 -6.73 11.94 7.75
C ALA A 108 -5.27 11.47 7.81
N ALA A 109 -4.98 10.20 8.13
CA ALA A 109 -3.59 9.71 8.29
C ALA A 109 -2.71 9.96 7.07
N TRP A 110 -3.27 9.88 5.85
CA TRP A 110 -2.57 10.19 4.60
C TRP A 110 -1.86 11.55 4.60
N GLN A 111 -2.36 12.52 5.36
CA GLN A 111 -1.79 13.87 5.47
C GLN A 111 -0.41 13.89 6.14
N SER A 112 -0.07 12.84 6.88
CA SER A 112 1.19 12.72 7.62
C SER A 112 2.28 11.96 6.84
N PHE A 113 1.95 11.45 5.65
CA PHE A 113 2.88 10.69 4.81
C PHE A 113 3.12 11.41 3.48
N GLY A 114 4.37 11.43 3.03
CA GLY A 114 4.75 11.97 1.72
C GLY A 114 5.77 13.08 1.84
N PHE A 115 5.96 13.80 0.75
CA PHE A 115 6.87 14.94 0.66
C PHE A 115 6.24 16.03 -0.20
N ASP A 116 6.77 17.24 -0.11
CA ASP A 116 6.59 18.25 -1.16
C ASP A 116 7.47 17.85 -2.36
N LEU A 117 6.83 17.27 -3.38
CA LEU A 117 7.46 16.68 -4.56
C LEU A 117 7.62 17.71 -5.67
N ASP A 118 6.76 18.73 -5.71
CA ASP A 118 6.66 19.68 -6.83
C ASP A 118 6.98 21.14 -6.45
N GLY A 119 7.27 21.39 -5.17
CA GLY A 119 7.60 22.70 -4.61
C GLY A 119 6.41 23.65 -4.49
N GLN A 120 5.19 23.16 -4.69
CA GLN A 120 3.95 23.91 -4.54
C GLN A 120 3.28 23.55 -3.21
N ASN A 121 2.58 24.53 -2.66
CA ASN A 121 1.74 24.31 -1.49
C ASN A 121 0.35 24.84 -1.80
N THR A 122 -0.54 23.90 -2.14
CA THR A 122 -1.92 24.16 -2.52
C THR A 122 -2.88 24.00 -1.33
N THR A 123 -2.38 23.88 -0.09
CA THR A 123 -3.22 23.79 1.12
C THR A 123 -4.19 24.98 1.24
N ASN A 124 -3.83 26.14 0.68
CA ASN A 124 -4.66 27.35 0.66
C ASN A 124 -5.65 27.41 -0.53
N GLY A 125 -5.63 26.42 -1.43
CA GLY A 125 -6.46 26.35 -2.63
C GLY A 125 -5.93 27.12 -3.85
N ASP A 126 -4.72 27.66 -3.82
CA ASP A 126 -4.08 28.24 -5.00
C ASP A 126 -3.55 27.14 -5.92
N LEU A 127 -4.23 26.96 -7.05
CA LEU A 127 -3.91 25.97 -8.07
C LEU A 127 -3.37 26.62 -9.36
N SER A 128 -2.96 27.90 -9.31
CA SER A 128 -2.58 28.65 -10.51
C SER A 128 -1.31 28.13 -11.19
N ALA A 129 -0.42 27.50 -10.41
CA ALA A 129 0.81 26.87 -10.90
C ALA A 129 0.66 25.37 -11.19
N GLN A 130 -0.44 24.74 -10.78
CA GLN A 130 -0.65 23.31 -10.87
C GLN A 130 -1.03 22.85 -12.29
N CYS A 131 -0.63 21.63 -12.65
CA CYS A 131 -1.11 20.97 -13.87
C CYS A 131 -2.64 20.85 -13.89
N LYS A 132 -3.20 20.65 -15.09
CA LYS A 132 -4.65 20.48 -15.26
C LYS A 132 -5.09 19.10 -14.77
N PRO A 133 -6.25 19.00 -14.09
CA PRO A 133 -6.80 17.71 -13.70
C PRO A 133 -6.95 16.76 -14.89
N ASN A 134 -6.58 15.50 -14.68
CA ASN A 134 -6.63 14.46 -15.69
C ASN A 134 -8.02 13.80 -15.76
N ALA A 135 -8.40 13.30 -16.93
CA ALA A 135 -9.65 12.57 -17.19
C ALA A 135 -10.93 13.23 -16.62
N GLY A 136 -10.97 14.57 -16.57
CA GLY A 136 -12.10 15.33 -16.04
C GLY A 136 -12.18 15.38 -14.51
N GLY A 137 -11.10 15.07 -13.80
CA GLY A 137 -10.98 15.19 -12.35
C GLY A 137 -11.29 16.61 -11.86
N THR A 138 -11.71 16.72 -10.60
CA THR A 138 -12.02 18.02 -10.01
C THR A 138 -10.74 18.71 -9.49
N PRO A 139 -10.64 20.04 -9.55
CA PRO A 139 -9.47 20.76 -9.03
C PRO A 139 -9.17 20.47 -7.55
N SER A 140 -10.17 20.10 -6.75
CA SER A 140 -10.00 19.74 -5.33
C SER A 140 -9.14 18.50 -5.08
N LEU A 141 -8.87 17.69 -6.11
CA LEU A 141 -7.99 16.52 -6.05
C LEU A 141 -6.51 16.93 -6.07
N LEU A 142 -6.21 18.12 -6.56
CA LEU A 142 -4.87 18.73 -6.59
C LEU A 142 -4.49 19.43 -5.28
N ASN A 143 -5.30 19.29 -4.23
CA ASN A 143 -5.05 19.94 -2.95
C ASN A 143 -4.11 19.08 -2.10
N ASP A 144 -3.04 19.67 -1.60
CA ASP A 144 -2.01 18.95 -0.82
C ASP A 144 -2.44 18.79 0.64
N GLY A 145 -1.74 17.91 1.33
CA GLY A 145 -1.72 17.85 2.79
C GLY A 145 -1.08 19.08 3.42
N PRO A 146 -1.10 19.19 4.76
CA PRO A 146 -0.51 20.30 5.49
C PRO A 146 0.96 20.52 5.12
N GLY A 147 1.29 21.76 4.73
CA GLY A 147 2.67 22.12 4.40
C GLY A 147 3.10 21.80 2.96
N GLY A 148 2.17 21.43 2.07
CA GLY A 148 2.48 21.03 0.69
C GLY A 148 2.85 19.56 0.57
N LEU A 149 2.36 18.70 1.48
CA LEU A 149 2.65 17.27 1.42
C LEU A 149 1.79 16.59 0.36
N ASP A 150 2.43 16.01 -0.64
CA ASP A 150 1.77 15.34 -1.74
C ASP A 150 1.53 13.86 -1.40
N ASN A 151 0.25 13.45 -1.36
CA ASN A 151 -0.15 12.05 -1.17
C ASN A 151 -1.57 11.76 -1.70
N SER A 152 -1.78 11.98 -2.99
CA SER A 152 -3.03 11.63 -3.68
C SER A 152 -3.28 10.12 -3.65
N PHE A 153 -2.25 9.28 -3.57
CA PHE A 153 -2.42 7.85 -3.37
C PHE A 153 -3.23 7.58 -2.09
N GLY A 154 -2.76 8.02 -0.93
CA GLY A 154 -3.45 7.78 0.35
C GLY A 154 -4.83 8.44 0.41
N ARG A 155 -4.98 9.63 -0.20
CA ARG A 155 -6.24 10.38 -0.17
C ARG A 155 -7.30 9.87 -1.14
N ASN A 156 -6.93 9.60 -2.39
CA ASN A 156 -7.85 9.44 -3.51
C ASN A 156 -7.80 8.03 -4.11
N VAL A 157 -6.64 7.36 -4.11
CA VAL A 157 -6.48 6.01 -4.67
C VAL A 157 -6.83 4.93 -3.65
N LEU A 158 -6.29 5.02 -2.43
CA LEU A 158 -6.50 4.03 -1.37
C LEU A 158 -7.99 3.76 -1.08
N PRO A 159 -8.90 4.75 -1.04
CA PRO A 159 -10.32 4.48 -0.88
C PRO A 159 -10.93 3.59 -1.97
N ILE A 160 -10.42 3.64 -3.21
CA ILE A 160 -10.85 2.77 -4.31
C ILE A 160 -10.42 1.32 -3.99
N PHE A 161 -9.18 1.13 -3.55
CA PHE A 161 -8.69 -0.19 -3.13
C PHE A 161 -9.45 -0.73 -1.92
N LEU A 162 -9.71 0.08 -0.90
CA LEU A 162 -10.45 -0.34 0.29
C LEU A 162 -11.91 -0.68 -0.02
N ALA A 163 -12.51 -0.07 -1.04
CA ALA A 163 -13.85 -0.46 -1.51
C ALA A 163 -13.87 -1.84 -2.18
N LEU A 164 -12.77 -2.25 -2.83
CA LEU A 164 -12.62 -3.55 -3.49
C LEU A 164 -12.12 -4.64 -2.54
N SER A 165 -11.17 -4.29 -1.67
CA SER A 165 -10.58 -5.14 -0.63
C SER A 165 -10.42 -4.34 0.66
N PRO A 166 -11.41 -4.41 1.58
CA PRO A 166 -11.33 -3.72 2.87
C PRO A 166 -10.14 -4.14 3.74
N GLY A 167 -9.52 -5.28 3.45
CA GLY A 167 -8.35 -5.82 4.17
C GLY A 167 -7.01 -5.36 3.61
N PHE A 168 -6.97 -4.57 2.53
CA PHE A 168 -5.74 -4.25 1.77
C PHE A 168 -4.50 -3.95 2.65
N SER A 169 -4.60 -2.95 3.53
CA SER A 169 -3.47 -2.53 4.38
C SER A 169 -3.08 -3.59 5.40
N ASN A 170 -4.06 -4.31 5.95
CA ASN A 170 -3.83 -5.41 6.89
C ASN A 170 -3.17 -6.61 6.20
N ASP A 171 -3.59 -6.95 5.00
CA ASP A 171 -3.05 -8.07 4.22
C ASP A 171 -1.59 -7.82 3.82
N ALA A 172 -1.26 -6.58 3.45
CA ALA A 172 0.13 -6.17 3.20
C ALA A 172 1.01 -6.34 4.45
N ASN A 173 0.53 -5.88 5.62
CA ASN A 173 1.26 -6.05 6.87
C ASN A 173 1.32 -7.51 7.35
N LEU A 174 0.30 -8.33 7.06
CA LEU A 174 0.35 -9.76 7.31
C LEU A 174 1.41 -10.47 6.45
N ALA A 175 1.58 -10.04 5.19
CA ALA A 175 2.63 -10.56 4.31
C ALA A 175 4.03 -10.21 4.85
N ILE A 176 4.24 -8.98 5.34
CA ILE A 176 5.49 -8.57 6.01
C ILE A 176 5.72 -9.40 7.27
N ALA A 177 4.71 -9.52 8.14
CA ALA A 177 4.81 -10.27 9.39
C ALA A 177 5.01 -11.78 9.17
N SER A 178 4.62 -12.32 8.01
CA SER A 178 4.84 -13.72 7.63
C SER A 178 6.19 -13.94 6.95
N GLY A 179 6.94 -12.87 6.66
CA GLY A 179 8.22 -12.91 5.97
C GLY A 179 8.12 -13.04 4.45
N ASP A 180 6.95 -12.79 3.85
CA ASP A 180 6.74 -12.98 2.42
C ASP A 180 7.34 -11.82 1.60
N ILE A 181 7.33 -10.61 2.15
CA ILE A 181 7.89 -9.41 1.53
C ILE A 181 8.59 -8.52 2.55
N THR A 182 9.64 -7.83 2.09
CA THR A 182 10.19 -6.65 2.74
C THR A 182 11.09 -5.89 1.75
N LEU A 183 11.45 -4.66 2.10
CA LEU A 183 12.52 -3.89 1.49
C LEU A 183 13.61 -3.70 2.53
N MET A 184 14.88 -3.84 2.15
CA MET A 184 15.99 -3.66 3.07
C MET A 184 16.80 -2.41 2.72
N ALA A 185 17.29 -1.71 3.74
CA ALA A 185 18.15 -0.54 3.62
C ALA A 185 19.43 -0.76 4.44
N LEU A 186 20.59 -0.74 3.76
CA LEU A 186 21.90 -0.70 4.40
C LEU A 186 22.37 0.74 4.51
N LEU A 187 22.78 1.16 5.71
CA LEU A 187 23.44 2.46 5.94
C LEU A 187 24.93 2.22 6.17
N GLU A 188 25.74 2.36 5.12
CA GLU A 188 27.16 1.96 5.18
C GLU A 188 27.95 2.83 6.16
N GLN A 189 28.73 2.17 7.02
CA GLN A 189 29.64 2.77 8.00
C GLN A 189 28.96 3.84 8.88
N LEU A 190 27.65 3.72 9.12
CA LEU A 190 26.97 4.61 10.05
C LEU A 190 27.44 4.33 11.48
N THR A 191 28.00 5.36 12.13
CA THR A 191 28.58 5.23 13.48
C THR A 191 28.18 6.33 14.44
N SER A 192 27.41 7.34 14.00
CA SER A 192 27.00 8.45 14.85
C SER A 192 25.65 9.04 14.46
N ALA A 193 25.00 9.70 15.41
CA ALA A 193 23.74 10.41 15.20
C ALA A 193 23.83 11.63 14.27
N ASN A 194 25.04 12.04 13.87
CA ASN A 194 25.27 13.15 12.94
C ASN A 194 26.38 12.77 11.96
N GLN A 195 26.01 12.29 10.78
CA GLN A 195 26.95 11.80 9.77
C GLN A 195 26.50 12.21 8.38
N SER A 196 27.41 12.81 7.61
CA SER A 196 27.20 13.15 6.21
C SER A 196 28.54 13.10 5.47
N PRO A 197 28.65 12.39 4.33
CA PRO A 197 27.60 11.55 3.73
C PRO A 197 27.46 10.19 4.44
N VAL A 198 26.31 9.54 4.24
CA VAL A 198 26.04 8.13 4.56
C VAL A 198 25.62 7.45 3.28
N VAL A 199 26.49 6.61 2.71
CA VAL A 199 26.11 5.83 1.52
C VAL A 199 25.04 4.83 1.93
N SER A 200 23.87 4.92 1.31
CA SER A 200 22.74 4.05 1.65
C SER A 200 22.33 3.21 0.44
N LYS A 201 22.14 1.92 0.64
CA LYS A 201 21.82 0.95 -0.42
C LYS A 201 20.49 0.29 -0.12
N ILE A 202 19.64 0.19 -1.15
CA ILE A 202 18.32 -0.44 -1.02
C ILE A 202 18.31 -1.76 -1.77
N TYR A 203 17.76 -2.79 -1.12
CA TYR A 203 17.71 -4.15 -1.64
C TYR A 203 16.27 -4.64 -1.67
N GLY A 204 15.91 -5.28 -2.79
CA GLY A 204 14.74 -6.12 -2.86
C GLY A 204 15.02 -7.43 -2.12
N ALA A 205 14.07 -7.88 -1.32
CA ALA A 205 14.20 -9.11 -0.56
C ALA A 205 13.46 -10.28 -1.26
N ILE A 206 13.84 -11.51 -0.93
CA ILE A 206 13.10 -12.72 -1.29
C ILE A 206 12.34 -13.21 -0.05
N PRO A 207 11.19 -13.91 -0.19
CA PRO A 207 10.49 -14.48 0.95
C PRO A 207 11.43 -15.18 1.94
N PHE A 208 11.36 -14.79 3.20
CA PHE A 208 12.14 -15.35 4.31
C PHE A 208 11.79 -16.81 4.56
N GLY A 209 10.58 -17.23 4.19
CA GLY A 209 10.09 -18.61 4.31
C GLY A 209 9.57 -18.99 5.70
N SER A 210 9.57 -18.04 6.64
CA SER A 210 8.97 -18.15 7.97
C SER A 210 8.71 -16.75 8.54
N PRO A 211 7.90 -16.61 9.60
CA PRO A 211 7.79 -15.33 10.30
C PRO A 211 9.14 -14.88 10.88
N PRO A 212 9.61 -13.66 10.58
CA PRO A 212 10.83 -13.09 11.14
C PRO A 212 10.72 -12.85 12.66
N SER A 213 11.87 -12.87 13.34
CA SER A 213 11.94 -12.63 14.78
C SER A 213 12.05 -11.15 15.14
N TRP A 214 12.55 -10.32 14.21
CA TRP A 214 12.86 -8.90 14.36
C TRP A 214 13.84 -8.60 15.49
N THR A 215 14.76 -9.53 15.75
CA THR A 215 15.74 -9.41 16.86
C THR A 215 17.14 -8.97 16.42
N GLY A 216 17.32 -8.60 15.15
CA GLY A 216 18.65 -8.32 14.58
C GLY A 216 19.40 -9.56 14.10
N THR A 217 18.86 -10.77 14.31
CA THR A 217 19.50 -12.03 13.91
C THR A 217 18.89 -12.68 12.67
N ASP A 218 17.84 -12.10 12.09
CA ASP A 218 17.20 -12.65 10.90
C ASP A 218 18.10 -12.45 9.69
N CYS A 219 18.42 -13.53 8.97
CA CYS A 219 19.34 -13.50 7.84
C CYS A 219 18.53 -13.51 6.55
N TRP A 220 18.13 -12.32 6.12
CA TRP A 220 17.12 -12.17 5.08
C TRP A 220 17.73 -12.34 3.68
N PRO A 221 17.20 -13.25 2.84
CA PRO A 221 17.71 -13.46 1.49
C PRO A 221 17.56 -12.23 0.59
N VAL A 222 18.62 -11.90 -0.15
CA VAL A 222 18.66 -10.76 -1.09
C VAL A 222 18.21 -11.21 -2.47
N SER A 223 17.39 -10.40 -3.14
CA SER A 223 17.05 -10.61 -4.55
C SER A 223 18.22 -10.25 -5.46
N ASP A 224 18.64 -11.17 -6.31
CA ASP A 224 19.62 -10.95 -7.39
C ASP A 224 19.21 -9.80 -8.32
N ALA A 225 17.91 -9.59 -8.52
CA ALA A 225 17.36 -8.50 -9.32
C ALA A 225 17.73 -7.12 -8.76
N SER A 226 18.07 -7.01 -7.47
CA SER A 226 18.51 -5.77 -6.82
C SER A 226 20.02 -5.53 -6.90
N LEU A 227 20.80 -6.45 -7.47
CA LEU A 227 22.26 -6.41 -7.54
C LEU A 227 22.75 -6.31 -8.99
N ASN A 228 23.83 -5.57 -9.23
CA ASN A 228 24.54 -5.59 -10.52
C ASN A 228 25.41 -6.85 -10.67
N ASP A 229 25.92 -7.39 -9.57
CA ASP A 229 26.63 -8.66 -9.48
C ASP A 229 26.01 -9.51 -8.35
N PRO A 230 25.38 -10.66 -8.65
CA PRO A 230 24.71 -11.49 -7.65
C PRO A 230 25.67 -12.13 -6.62
N LEU A 231 26.99 -11.98 -6.77
CA LEU A 231 27.98 -12.44 -5.80
C LEU A 231 28.52 -11.33 -4.88
N ASP A 232 28.08 -10.08 -5.07
CA ASP A 232 28.54 -8.92 -4.31
C ASP A 232 27.37 -8.08 -3.79
N TYR A 233 27.13 -8.13 -2.47
CA TYR A 233 26.14 -7.26 -1.81
C TYR A 233 26.47 -5.76 -1.97
N GLY A 234 27.74 -5.42 -2.20
CA GLY A 234 28.18 -4.07 -2.46
C GLY A 234 27.64 -3.50 -3.78
N SER A 235 27.20 -4.35 -4.70
CA SER A 235 26.81 -4.00 -6.07
C SER A 235 25.34 -3.57 -6.23
N ALA A 236 24.66 -3.20 -5.14
CA ALA A 236 23.26 -2.75 -5.14
C ALA A 236 22.97 -1.77 -6.29
N LYS A 237 21.86 -1.98 -6.99
CA LYS A 237 21.44 -1.11 -8.10
C LYS A 237 20.94 0.24 -7.60
N LEU A 238 20.23 0.25 -6.47
CA LEU A 238 19.66 1.45 -5.90
C LEU A 238 20.55 1.97 -4.76
N VAL A 239 21.16 3.14 -5.00
CA VAL A 239 22.13 3.74 -4.09
C VAL A 239 21.81 5.23 -3.90
N PHE A 240 21.79 5.67 -2.65
CA PHE A 240 21.79 7.07 -2.25
C PHE A 240 23.19 7.44 -1.76
N PRO A 241 24.05 8.02 -2.62
CA PRO A 241 25.45 8.27 -2.27
C PRO A 241 25.65 9.44 -1.30
N ASN A 242 24.67 10.32 -1.17
CA ASN A 242 24.77 11.58 -0.41
C ASN A 242 23.74 11.68 0.72
N ALA A 243 23.18 10.56 1.18
CA ALA A 243 22.25 10.56 2.30
C ALA A 243 22.92 11.15 3.56
N GLU A 244 22.11 11.65 4.48
CA GLU A 244 22.57 12.31 5.69
C GLU A 244 21.82 11.77 6.90
N VAL A 245 22.50 11.69 8.03
CA VAL A 245 21.90 11.50 9.35
C VAL A 245 22.17 12.75 10.17
N ALA A 246 21.13 13.41 10.67
CA ALA A 246 21.23 14.57 11.55
C ALA A 246 20.28 14.41 12.74
N GLY A 247 20.83 14.27 13.95
CA GLY A 247 20.05 13.94 15.15
C GLY A 247 19.27 12.64 15.02
N ASP A 248 19.89 11.59 14.47
CA ASP A 248 19.29 10.28 14.17
C ASP A 248 18.18 10.29 13.10
N LEU A 249 17.86 11.44 12.50
CA LEU A 249 16.99 11.51 11.33
C LEU A 249 17.83 11.21 10.08
N TRP A 250 17.60 10.06 9.46
CA TRP A 250 18.19 9.72 8.17
C TRP A 250 17.33 10.28 7.03
N GLN A 251 17.97 10.87 6.03
CA GLN A 251 17.33 11.36 4.80
C GLN A 251 18.17 10.97 3.58
N SER A 252 17.51 10.45 2.56
CA SER A 252 18.12 10.01 1.30
C SER A 252 18.89 11.09 0.52
N ASN A 253 18.56 12.37 0.68
CA ASN A 253 19.17 13.52 -0.02
C ASN A 253 19.33 13.30 -1.54
N GLY A 254 18.19 13.20 -2.23
CA GLY A 254 18.11 13.04 -3.67
C GLY A 254 16.82 12.34 -4.06
N ALA A 255 16.57 12.25 -5.36
CA ALA A 255 15.44 11.54 -5.92
C ALA A 255 15.94 10.45 -6.87
N VAL A 256 15.34 9.27 -6.78
CA VAL A 256 15.71 8.08 -7.59
C VAL A 256 14.45 7.41 -8.13
N THR A 257 14.59 6.51 -9.09
CA THR A 257 13.50 5.57 -9.41
C THR A 257 13.62 4.35 -8.50
N LEU A 258 12.59 4.07 -7.71
CA LEU A 258 12.51 2.95 -6.79
C LEU A 258 11.49 1.93 -7.30
N GLU A 259 11.90 0.68 -7.48
CA GLU A 259 10.97 -0.44 -7.70
C GLU A 259 10.62 -1.07 -6.34
N LEU A 260 9.46 -0.74 -5.79
CA LEU A 260 8.99 -1.30 -4.52
C LEU A 260 8.31 -2.66 -4.79
N PRO A 261 8.82 -3.80 -4.27
CA PRO A 261 8.11 -5.06 -4.36
C PRO A 261 6.79 -4.94 -3.59
N PHE A 262 5.70 -5.34 -4.25
CA PHE A 262 4.36 -5.28 -3.70
C PHE A 262 3.70 -6.64 -3.84
N VAL A 263 3.13 -7.15 -2.74
CA VAL A 263 2.38 -8.42 -2.75
C VAL A 263 0.98 -8.18 -2.22
N LEU A 264 0.00 -8.69 -2.95
CA LEU A 264 -1.39 -8.72 -2.54
C LEU A 264 -1.96 -10.10 -2.83
N ALA A 265 -2.33 -10.82 -1.76
CA ALA A 265 -2.69 -12.23 -1.83
C ALA A 265 -1.61 -13.06 -2.54
N THR A 266 -1.93 -13.69 -3.68
CA THR A 266 -0.98 -14.50 -4.47
C THR A 266 -0.28 -13.72 -5.58
N PHE A 267 -0.60 -12.43 -5.73
CA PHE A 267 -0.02 -11.60 -6.76
C PHE A 267 1.21 -10.87 -6.23
N THR A 268 2.30 -10.95 -6.98
CA THR A 268 3.53 -10.21 -6.73
C THR A 268 3.74 -9.26 -7.89
N THR A 269 4.11 -8.02 -7.64
CA THR A 269 4.52 -7.08 -8.69
C THR A 269 5.55 -6.11 -8.14
N LYS A 270 5.98 -5.18 -8.98
CA LYS A 270 6.80 -4.05 -8.60
C LYS A 270 6.01 -2.78 -8.87
N LEU A 271 5.97 -1.91 -7.87
CA LEU A 271 5.48 -0.55 -8.03
C LEU A 271 6.67 0.35 -8.36
N THR A 272 6.70 0.93 -9.55
CA THR A 272 7.73 1.90 -9.94
C THR A 272 7.37 3.27 -9.38
N ILE A 273 8.20 3.77 -8.47
CA ILE A 273 8.07 5.08 -7.85
C ILE A 273 9.14 5.97 -8.46
N HIS A 274 8.74 6.93 -9.29
CA HIS A 274 9.61 7.95 -9.86
C HIS A 274 9.88 9.04 -8.82
N GLN A 275 11.02 9.72 -8.93
CA GLN A 275 11.41 10.78 -7.99
C GLN A 275 11.35 10.37 -6.51
N ALA A 276 11.55 9.09 -6.21
CA ALA A 276 11.43 8.52 -4.90
C ALA A 276 12.42 9.15 -3.92
N ARG A 277 11.90 9.56 -2.77
CA ARG A 277 12.62 10.05 -1.59
C ARG A 277 12.26 9.18 -0.41
N MET A 278 13.21 9.03 0.50
CA MET A 278 13.03 8.29 1.74
C MET A 278 13.61 9.07 2.93
N GLN A 279 12.95 8.94 4.08
CA GLN A 279 13.45 9.39 5.37
C GLN A 279 13.02 8.43 6.49
N MET A 280 13.75 8.39 7.59
CA MET A 280 13.35 7.65 8.79
C MET A 280 14.05 8.16 10.05
N GLN A 281 13.37 8.07 11.18
CA GLN A 281 13.95 8.33 12.49
C GLN A 281 14.59 7.04 13.02
N LEU A 282 15.93 7.00 13.05
CA LEU A 282 16.67 5.89 13.63
C LEU A 282 16.51 5.87 15.16
N ASP A 283 16.52 4.67 15.74
CA ASP A 283 16.71 4.55 17.18
C ASP A 283 18.16 4.90 17.58
N PRO A 284 18.44 5.23 18.85
CA PRO A 284 19.80 5.63 19.27
C PRO A 284 20.89 4.56 19.09
N SER A 285 20.52 3.28 18.90
CA SER A 285 21.44 2.18 18.61
C SER A 285 21.61 1.91 17.12
N HIS A 286 20.84 2.60 16.28
CA HIS A 286 20.68 2.36 14.84
C HIS A 286 20.24 0.92 14.50
N GLY A 287 19.61 0.22 15.45
CA GLY A 287 19.10 -1.16 15.31
C GLY A 287 17.67 -1.25 14.79
N GLY A 288 17.05 -0.10 14.52
CA GLY A 288 15.68 0.02 14.09
C GLY A 288 15.36 1.46 13.69
N ALA A 289 14.23 1.62 13.04
CA ALA A 289 13.75 2.92 12.58
C ALA A 289 12.24 3.05 12.75
N SER A 290 11.81 4.26 13.03
CA SER A 290 10.41 4.66 13.17
C SER A 290 10.12 5.89 12.33
N LEU A 291 8.84 6.25 12.19
CA LEU A 291 8.41 7.43 11.44
C LEU A 291 9.00 7.48 10.01
N GLY A 292 9.22 6.30 9.42
CA GLY A 292 9.76 6.15 8.09
C GLY A 292 8.75 6.64 7.06
N GLN A 293 9.23 7.30 6.01
CA GLN A 293 8.40 7.73 4.91
C GLN A 293 9.07 7.45 3.57
N ILE A 294 8.32 6.85 2.64
CA ILE A 294 8.65 6.76 1.23
C ILE A 294 7.68 7.67 0.50
N GLY A 295 8.18 8.53 -0.38
CA GLY A 295 7.30 9.25 -1.27
C GLY A 295 7.93 9.53 -2.62
N GLY A 296 7.08 9.81 -3.60
CA GLY A 296 7.48 10.00 -4.99
C GLY A 296 6.24 10.02 -5.89
N VAL A 297 6.44 9.82 -7.18
CA VAL A 297 5.38 9.92 -8.19
C VAL A 297 5.20 8.59 -8.90
N LEU A 298 3.97 8.09 -8.91
CA LEU A 298 3.58 6.96 -9.76
C LEU A 298 3.18 7.50 -11.14
N ASP A 299 3.74 6.96 -12.21
CA ASP A 299 3.19 7.24 -13.55
C ASP A 299 1.77 6.64 -13.63
N THR A 300 0.82 7.47 -14.05
CA THR A 300 -0.60 7.10 -13.99
C THR A 300 -0.91 5.91 -14.88
N GLU A 301 -0.36 5.85 -16.09
CA GLU A 301 -0.67 4.76 -17.02
C GLU A 301 0.11 3.50 -16.66
N GLU A 302 1.37 3.61 -16.22
CA GLU A 302 2.15 2.49 -15.67
C GLU A 302 1.41 1.86 -14.46
N PHE A 303 0.89 2.70 -13.57
CA PHE A 303 0.15 2.24 -12.40
C PHE A 303 -1.18 1.57 -12.78
N ILE A 304 -1.90 2.09 -13.77
CA ILE A 304 -3.12 1.44 -14.29
C ILE A 304 -2.81 0.08 -14.90
N GLU A 305 -1.68 -0.09 -15.60
CA GLU A 305 -1.24 -1.39 -16.10
C GLU A 305 -1.00 -2.38 -14.95
N ILE A 306 -0.34 -1.94 -13.88
CA ILE A 306 -0.16 -2.77 -12.67
C ILE A 306 -1.51 -3.17 -12.07
N ILE A 307 -2.46 -2.23 -11.93
CA ILE A 307 -3.79 -2.52 -11.37
C ILE A 307 -4.58 -3.46 -12.29
N ARG A 308 -4.43 -3.33 -13.61
CA ARG A 308 -5.04 -4.25 -14.59
C ARG A 308 -4.55 -5.67 -14.36
N ASP A 309 -3.24 -5.84 -14.20
CA ASP A 309 -2.65 -7.14 -13.91
C ASP A 309 -3.08 -7.66 -12.53
N MET A 310 -3.32 -6.78 -11.55
CA MET A 310 -3.86 -7.16 -10.24
C MET A 310 -5.34 -7.50 -10.25
N ALA A 311 -6.11 -6.97 -11.20
CA ALA A 311 -7.57 -6.94 -11.15
C ALA A 311 -8.19 -8.33 -10.98
N GLY A 312 -7.61 -9.34 -11.63
CA GLY A 312 -8.03 -10.74 -11.53
C GLY A 312 -7.90 -11.36 -10.15
N THR A 313 -7.03 -10.82 -9.30
CA THR A 313 -6.87 -11.26 -7.91
C THR A 313 -8.06 -10.86 -7.04
N PHE A 314 -8.68 -9.70 -7.33
CA PHE A 314 -9.88 -9.25 -6.62
C PHE A 314 -11.13 -9.93 -7.17
N ASP A 315 -11.28 -9.91 -8.49
CA ASP A 315 -12.40 -10.51 -9.19
C ASP A 315 -11.96 -10.82 -10.64
N PRO A 316 -11.98 -12.09 -11.09
CA PRO A 316 -11.65 -12.45 -12.47
C PRO A 316 -12.46 -11.70 -13.54
N SER A 317 -13.65 -11.19 -13.21
CA SER A 317 -14.45 -10.36 -14.12
C SER A 317 -13.84 -8.97 -14.38
N LEU A 318 -12.90 -8.52 -13.55
CA LEU A 318 -12.16 -7.27 -13.77
C LEU A 318 -11.00 -7.43 -14.75
N CYS A 319 -10.62 -8.66 -15.12
CA CYS A 319 -9.59 -8.90 -16.15
C CYS A 319 -10.04 -8.49 -17.56
N SER A 320 -11.34 -8.30 -17.80
CA SER A 320 -11.85 -7.88 -19.11
C SER A 320 -13.13 -7.06 -18.99
N GLY A 321 -13.29 -6.07 -19.87
CA GLY A 321 -14.54 -5.32 -20.04
C GLY A 321 -14.59 -3.95 -19.37
N SER A 322 -15.73 -3.30 -19.53
CA SER A 322 -15.94 -1.87 -19.19
C SER A 322 -15.85 -1.54 -17.70
N THR A 323 -15.90 -2.54 -16.82
CA THR A 323 -15.80 -2.31 -15.37
C THR A 323 -14.41 -1.81 -15.00
N PHE A 324 -13.36 -2.42 -15.53
CA PHE A 324 -12.00 -1.97 -15.32
C PHE A 324 -11.78 -0.57 -15.89
N ASP A 325 -12.35 -0.26 -17.06
CA ASP A 325 -12.22 1.07 -17.67
C ASP A 325 -12.77 2.19 -16.76
N SER A 326 -13.83 1.90 -15.99
CA SER A 326 -14.36 2.83 -14.99
C SER A 326 -13.37 3.05 -13.83
N ILE A 327 -12.74 1.98 -13.33
CA ILE A 327 -11.72 2.05 -12.27
C ILE A 327 -10.48 2.79 -12.78
N ALA A 328 -10.00 2.45 -13.97
CA ALA A 328 -8.87 3.12 -14.62
C ALA A 328 -9.14 4.62 -14.81
N ASN A 329 -10.35 5.01 -15.22
CA ASN A 329 -10.70 6.42 -15.33
C ASN A 329 -10.77 7.11 -13.97
N GLN A 330 -11.24 6.44 -12.91
CA GLN A 330 -11.18 6.99 -11.55
C GLN A 330 -9.73 7.21 -11.11
N ILE A 331 -8.83 6.26 -11.38
CA ILE A 331 -7.40 6.39 -11.08
C ILE A 331 -6.78 7.55 -11.87
N ARG A 332 -7.07 7.70 -13.17
CA ARG A 332 -6.62 8.87 -13.94
C ARG A 332 -7.08 10.18 -13.33
N GLN A 333 -8.29 10.24 -12.79
CA GLN A 333 -8.79 11.46 -12.13
C GLN A 333 -8.01 11.80 -10.87
N THR A 334 -7.31 10.83 -10.25
CA THR A 334 -6.48 11.05 -9.06
C THR A 334 -5.08 11.59 -9.37
N SER A 335 -4.68 11.71 -10.64
CA SER A 335 -3.41 12.34 -11.00
C SER A 335 -3.39 13.79 -10.55
N ASP A 336 -2.44 14.14 -9.70
CA ASP A 336 -2.30 15.43 -9.04
C ASP A 336 -0.98 16.13 -9.33
N VAL A 337 0.01 15.39 -9.81
CA VAL A 337 1.37 15.86 -10.05
C VAL A 337 1.84 15.44 -11.44
N MET A 338 2.92 16.05 -11.94
CA MET A 338 3.60 15.56 -13.13
C MET A 338 4.67 14.53 -12.77
N VAL A 339 4.86 13.47 -13.57
CA VAL A 339 5.89 12.43 -13.33
C VAL A 339 7.31 13.01 -13.21
N SER A 340 7.54 14.15 -13.87
CA SER A 340 8.80 14.90 -13.80
C SER A 340 9.07 15.54 -12.43
N GLY A 341 8.06 15.70 -11.57
CA GLY A 341 8.10 16.53 -10.36
C GLY A 341 8.09 18.03 -10.64
N VAL A 342 7.85 18.47 -11.87
CA VAL A 342 7.80 19.89 -12.25
C VAL A 342 6.43 20.21 -12.83
N GLN A 343 5.70 21.11 -12.18
CA GLN A 343 4.37 21.52 -12.61
C GLN A 343 4.38 22.40 -13.87
N ASP A 344 3.40 22.17 -14.74
CA ASP A 344 3.09 23.03 -15.89
C ASP A 344 1.55 23.21 -16.01
N PRO A 345 1.01 24.41 -15.75
CA PRO A 345 -0.44 24.65 -15.80
C PRO A 345 -1.03 24.54 -17.20
N ASN A 346 -0.21 24.38 -18.24
CA ASN A 346 -0.68 24.13 -19.60
C ASN A 346 -0.84 22.64 -19.90
N GLN A 347 -0.19 21.77 -19.14
CA GLN A 347 -0.21 20.32 -19.30
C GLN A 347 -1.22 19.67 -18.36
N THR A 348 -1.55 18.41 -18.65
CA THR A 348 -2.40 17.58 -17.80
C THR A 348 -1.51 16.81 -16.82
N CYS A 349 -1.93 16.65 -15.57
CA CYS A 349 -1.23 15.84 -14.60
C CYS A 349 -1.14 14.39 -15.09
N ASP A 350 0.06 13.82 -15.14
CA ASP A 350 0.32 12.45 -15.59
C ASP A 350 0.88 11.54 -14.47
N GLY A 351 1.05 12.08 -13.26
CA GLY A 351 1.53 11.38 -12.08
C GLY A 351 0.55 11.43 -10.92
N ILE A 352 0.63 10.40 -10.06
CA ILE A 352 -0.06 10.33 -8.77
C ILE A 352 0.99 10.40 -7.68
N SER A 353 0.89 11.39 -6.80
CA SER A 353 1.79 11.49 -5.65
C SER A 353 1.53 10.36 -4.66
N LEU A 354 2.61 9.76 -4.19
CA LEU A 354 2.60 8.65 -3.24
C LEU A 354 3.32 9.07 -1.96
N GLY A 355 2.67 8.83 -0.82
CA GLY A 355 3.28 8.88 0.50
C GLY A 355 2.92 7.63 1.30
N LEU A 356 3.92 6.86 1.68
CA LEU A 356 3.79 5.67 2.52
C LEU A 356 4.57 5.85 3.83
N GLY A 357 3.96 5.50 4.95
CA GLY A 357 4.66 5.36 6.22
C GLY A 357 5.28 3.97 6.36
N TYR A 358 6.35 3.84 7.14
CA TYR A 358 6.93 2.55 7.51
C TYR A 358 7.69 2.56 8.84
N THR A 359 7.93 1.37 9.38
CA THR A 359 8.90 1.09 10.45
C THR A 359 9.90 0.04 9.96
N MET A 360 11.08 -0.02 10.59
CA MET A 360 12.11 -1.00 10.23
C MET A 360 12.79 -1.62 11.46
N SER A 361 13.21 -2.87 11.31
CA SER A 361 13.99 -3.62 12.29
C SER A 361 15.31 -4.13 11.69
N GLN A 362 16.36 -4.23 12.50
CA GLN A 362 17.64 -4.76 12.07
C GLN A 362 17.55 -6.22 11.61
N VAL A 363 18.28 -6.52 10.54
CA VAL A 363 18.48 -7.86 9.97
C VAL A 363 19.94 -8.02 9.53
N LEU A 364 20.29 -9.20 9.04
CA LEU A 364 21.58 -9.53 8.41
C LEU A 364 21.35 -9.98 6.97
N PHE A 365 22.38 -9.93 6.13
CA PHE A 365 22.28 -10.52 4.80
C PHE A 365 22.21 -12.05 4.90
N GLY A 366 21.15 -12.61 4.32
CA GLY A 366 21.05 -14.03 3.98
C GLY A 366 21.57 -14.31 2.57
N ALA A 367 21.31 -15.51 2.04
CA ALA A 367 21.74 -15.90 0.70
C ALA A 367 21.15 -15.00 -0.41
N VAL A 368 21.86 -14.85 -1.52
CA VAL A 368 21.31 -14.26 -2.74
C VAL A 368 20.49 -15.32 -3.50
N GLY A 369 19.31 -14.94 -3.98
CA GLY A 369 18.46 -15.81 -4.79
C GLY A 369 17.75 -15.07 -5.91
N THR A 370 17.01 -15.81 -6.73
CA THR A 370 16.12 -15.25 -7.75
C THR A 370 14.69 -15.23 -7.22
N PRO A 371 13.99 -14.08 -7.23
CA PRO A 371 12.60 -14.02 -6.81
C PRO A 371 11.71 -14.85 -7.73
N ALA A 372 10.66 -15.45 -7.18
CA ALA A 372 9.68 -16.18 -7.98
C ALA A 372 9.05 -15.24 -9.01
N PRO A 373 8.82 -15.70 -10.26
CA PRO A 373 8.11 -14.89 -11.23
C PRO A 373 6.69 -14.61 -10.71
N PRO A 374 6.15 -13.41 -10.94
CA PRO A 374 4.81 -13.08 -10.51
C PRO A 374 3.78 -13.97 -11.19
N ALA A 375 2.81 -14.47 -10.43
CA ALA A 375 1.66 -15.15 -11.02
C ALA A 375 0.80 -14.13 -11.78
N ASN A 376 0.44 -14.41 -13.04
CA ASN A 376 -0.52 -13.58 -13.78
C ASN A 376 -1.96 -14.06 -13.48
N PRO A 377 -2.78 -13.28 -12.76
CA PRO A 377 -4.16 -13.64 -12.44
C PRO A 377 -5.12 -13.32 -13.59
N CYS A 378 -4.68 -12.56 -14.60
CA CYS A 378 -5.40 -12.24 -15.83
C CYS A 378 -4.67 -12.84 -17.06
N PRO A 379 -4.82 -14.15 -17.33
CA PRO A 379 -4.12 -14.84 -18.41
C PRO A 379 -4.58 -14.46 -19.82
#